data_AF-A0A2E9IR26-F1
#
_entry.id   AF-A0A2E9IR26-F1
#
_cell.length_a   1.000
_cell.length_b   1.000
_cell.length_c   1.000
_cell.angle_alpha   90.00
_cell.angle_beta   90.00
_cell.angle_gamma   90.00
#
_symmetry.space_group_name_H-M   'P 1'
#
loop_
_entity.id
_entity.type
_entity.pdbx_description
1 polymer ?
#
loop_
_entity_poly.entity_id
_entity_poly.type
_entity_poly.pdbx_seq_one_letter_code
_entity_poly.pdbx_strand_id
1 'polypeptide(L)'
;MMIEDWEIGALYWNCLQRANGDEAIAVQKVREKYWESFVKNENVDLTIVLGTTLQHHNKRAPNPYVIISVVPTPHEPQMSLL
;
A
#
# COMPACT_ATOMS: atom_id res chain seq x y z
N MET A 1 -7.88 10.80 -4.83
CA MET A 1 -6.62 10.06 -4.65
C MET A 1 -6.87 8.62 -5.06
N MET A 2 -6.12 8.12 -6.03
CA MET A 2 -6.28 6.78 -6.61
C MET A 2 -5.14 5.87 -6.13
N ILE A 3 -5.34 4.56 -6.16
CA ILE A 3 -4.32 3.55 -5.87
C ILE A 3 -4.09 2.75 -7.15
N GLU A 4 -2.86 2.74 -7.65
CA GLU A 4 -2.41 1.97 -8.83
C GLU A 4 -1.21 1.06 -8.49
N ASP A 5 -1.03 0.76 -7.21
CA ASP A 5 -0.04 -0.19 -6.77
C ASP A 5 -0.37 -1.60 -7.29
N TRP A 6 0.55 -2.18 -8.06
CA TRP A 6 0.41 -3.54 -8.57
C TRP A 6 0.57 -4.59 -7.47
N GLU A 7 1.39 -4.33 -6.45
CA GLU A 7 1.69 -5.30 -5.40
C GLU A 7 0.47 -5.62 -4.54
N ILE A 8 -0.34 -4.61 -4.17
CA ILE A 8 -1.60 -4.84 -3.44
C ILE A 8 -2.61 -5.62 -4.30
N GLY A 9 -2.64 -5.35 -5.61
CA GLY A 9 -3.46 -6.10 -6.56
C GLY A 9 -3.03 -7.56 -6.66
N ALA A 10 -1.74 -7.82 -6.83
CA ALA A 10 -1.18 -9.17 -6.86
C ALA A 10 -1.44 -9.91 -5.54
N LEU A 11 -1.28 -9.24 -4.39
CA LEU A 11 -1.61 -9.79 -3.07
C LEU A 11 -3.08 -10.19 -2.99
N TYR A 12 -4.00 -9.33 -3.45
CA TYR A 12 -5.43 -9.64 -3.47
C TYR A 12 -5.73 -10.90 -4.27
N TRP A 13 -5.23 -11.02 -5.49
CA TRP A 13 -5.44 -12.20 -6.34
C TRP A 13 -4.92 -13.48 -5.68
N ASN A 14 -3.75 -13.42 -5.04
CA ASN A 14 -3.20 -14.53 -4.28
C ASN A 14 -4.09 -14.90 -3.08
N CYS A 15 -4.62 -13.91 -2.35
CA CYS A 15 -5.55 -14.14 -1.24
C CYS A 15 -6.87 -14.74 -1.71
N LEU A 16 -7.40 -14.27 -2.85
CA LEU A 16 -8.64 -14.75 -3.45
C LEU A 16 -8.54 -16.21 -3.91
N GLN A 17 -7.43 -16.56 -4.58
CA GLN A 17 -7.16 -17.94 -4.95
C GLN A 17 -7.11 -18.85 -3.72
N ARG A 18 -6.44 -18.41 -2.64
CA ARG A 18 -6.33 -19.16 -1.38
C ARG A 18 -7.62 -19.17 -0.55
N ALA A 19 -8.59 -18.33 -0.88
CA ALA A 19 -9.91 -18.26 -0.26
C ALA A 19 -10.98 -18.98 -1.11
N ASN A 20 -10.59 -19.77 -2.12
CA ASN A 20 -11.50 -20.43 -3.05
C ASN A 20 -12.50 -19.47 -3.72
N GLY A 21 -12.07 -18.24 -4.02
CA GLY A 21 -12.92 -17.23 -4.66
C GLY A 21 -13.78 -16.41 -3.69
N ASP A 22 -13.66 -16.62 -2.38
CA ASP A 22 -14.33 -15.77 -1.39
C ASP A 22 -13.64 -14.40 -1.27
N GLU A 23 -14.27 -13.38 -1.84
CA GLU A 23 -13.76 -12.01 -1.85
C GLU A 23 -13.68 -11.39 -0.44
N ALA A 24 -14.62 -11.71 0.45
CA ALA A 24 -14.65 -11.14 1.79
C ALA A 24 -13.43 -11.59 2.60
N ILE A 25 -13.10 -12.89 2.51
CA ILE A 25 -11.89 -13.45 3.12
C ILE A 25 -10.63 -12.85 2.47
N ALA A 26 -10.63 -12.68 1.15
CA ALA A 26 -9.48 -12.11 0.43
C ALA A 26 -9.19 -10.66 0.86
N VAL A 27 -10.21 -9.81 0.88
CA VAL A 27 -10.12 -8.41 1.34
C VAL A 27 -9.68 -8.35 2.80
N GLN A 28 -10.23 -9.23 3.66
CA GLN A 28 -9.83 -9.29 5.07
C GLN A 28 -8.33 -9.57 5.21
N LYS A 29 -7.78 -10.52 4.45
CA LYS A 29 -6.34 -10.86 4.48
C LYS A 29 -5.45 -9.73 3.95
N VAL A 30 -5.86 -9.06 2.87
CA VAL A 30 -5.14 -7.87 2.36
C VAL A 30 -5.12 -6.78 3.42
N ARG A 31 -6.28 -6.51 4.05
CA ARG A 31 -6.40 -5.53 5.13
C ARG A 31 -5.52 -5.89 6.33
N GLU A 32 -5.49 -7.16 6.73
CA GLU A 32 -4.64 -7.63 7.83
C GLU A 32 -3.17 -7.34 7.55
N LYS A 33 -2.69 -7.62 6.33
CA LYS A 33 -1.31 -7.31 5.93
C LYS A 33 -1.00 -5.81 6.01
N TYR A 34 -1.81 -4.96 5.39
CA TYR A 34 -1.52 -3.52 5.34
C TYR A 34 -1.81 -2.80 6.65
N TRP A 35 -2.95 -3.07 7.28
CA TRP A 35 -3.38 -2.35 8.47
C TRP A 35 -2.71 -2.87 9.74
N GLU A 36 -2.74 -4.19 9.96
CA GLU A 36 -2.21 -4.76 11.20
C GLU A 36 -0.69 -4.92 11.15
N SER A 37 -0.11 -5.37 10.02
CA SER A 37 1.34 -5.61 9.96
C SER A 37 2.17 -4.36 9.65
N PHE A 38 1.61 -3.37 8.95
CA PHE A 38 2.33 -2.14 8.59
C PHE A 38 1.85 -0.94 9.40
N VAL A 39 0.59 -0.51 9.24
CA VAL A 39 0.11 0.75 9.81
C VAL A 39 0.13 0.77 11.34
N LYS A 40 -0.30 -0.32 11.98
CA LYS A 40 -0.32 -0.42 13.46
C LYS A 40 1.01 -0.84 14.07
N ASN A 41 1.97 -1.26 13.26
CA ASN A 41 3.23 -1.77 13.76
C ASN A 41 4.20 -0.61 14.00
N GLU A 42 4.47 -0.32 15.26
CA GLU A 42 5.38 0.74 15.69
C GLU A 42 6.84 0.51 15.25
N ASN A 43 7.22 -0.73 14.90
CA ASN A 43 8.55 -1.06 14.42
C ASN A 43 8.67 -0.96 12.89
N VAL A 44 7.68 -0.38 12.21
CA VAL A 44 7.66 -0.21 10.76
C VAL A 44 7.46 1.25 10.41
N ASP A 45 8.37 1.79 9.62
CA ASP A 45 8.17 3.06 8.94
C ASP A 45 7.50 2.79 7.59
N LEU A 46 6.29 3.34 7.40
CA LEU A 46 5.51 3.14 6.19
C LEU A 46 5.66 4.32 5.24
N THR A 47 6.46 4.15 4.18
CA THR A 47 6.59 5.15 3.12
C THR A 47 5.61 4.86 1.99
N ILE A 48 4.82 5.85 1.61
CA ILE A 48 3.92 5.77 0.45
C ILE A 48 4.54 6.54 -0.71
N VAL A 49 4.75 5.87 -1.83
CA VAL A 49 5.29 6.48 -3.05
C VAL A 49 4.14 6.99 -3.90
N LEU A 50 4.18 8.29 -4.21
CA LEU A 50 3.17 8.97 -5.01
C LEU A 50 3.69 9.24 -6.42
N GLY A 51 2.86 8.91 -7.40
CA GLY A 51 3.01 9.29 -8.80
C GLY A 51 1.92 10.25 -9.23
N THR A 52 1.98 10.64 -10.51
CA THR A 52 0.89 11.34 -11.19
C THR A 52 0.74 10.77 -12.59
N THR A 53 -0.46 10.86 -13.16
CA THR A 53 -0.67 10.51 -14.57
C THR A 53 -0.54 11.77 -15.44
N LEU A 54 0.07 11.63 -16.62
CA LEU A 54 0.28 12.74 -17.56
C LEU A 54 -1.03 13.49 -17.86
N GLN A 55 -2.14 12.75 -18.02
CA GLN A 55 -3.45 13.33 -18.31
C GLN A 55 -3.96 14.23 -17.16
N HIS A 56 -3.87 13.78 -15.91
CA HIS A 56 -4.38 14.54 -14.76
C HIS A 56 -3.46 15.70 -14.38
N HIS A 57 -2.15 15.51 -14.55
CA HIS A 57 -1.17 16.59 -14.39
C HIS A 57 -1.43 17.72 -15.41
N ASN A 58 -1.56 17.37 -16.70
CA ASN A 58 -1.81 18.35 -17.76
C ASN A 58 -3.17 19.06 -17.62
N LYS A 59 -4.19 18.37 -17.08
CA LYS A 59 -5.51 18.94 -16.83
C LYS A 59 -5.59 19.77 -15.53
N ARG A 60 -4.48 19.91 -14.79
CA ARG A 60 -4.44 20.55 -13.46
C ARG A 60 -5.56 20.05 -12.54
N ALA A 61 -5.73 18.73 -12.50
CA ALA A 61 -6.77 18.11 -11.69
C ALA A 61 -6.60 18.52 -10.21
N PRO A 62 -7.68 18.72 -9.45
CA PRO A 62 -7.61 19.10 -8.03
C PRO A 62 -6.80 18.12 -7.17
N ASN A 63 -6.69 16.86 -7.58
CA ASN A 63 -5.84 15.86 -6.94
C ASN A 63 -5.27 14.90 -8.02
N PRO A 64 -4.09 15.19 -8.59
CA PRO A 64 -3.49 14.38 -9.66
C PRO A 64 -2.69 13.19 -9.10
N TYR A 65 -2.60 13.04 -7.78
CA TYR A 65 -1.73 12.08 -7.13
C TYR A 65 -2.35 10.69 -7.07
N VAL A 66 -1.50 9.71 -7.36
CA VAL A 66 -1.82 8.29 -7.34
C VAL A 66 -0.79 7.60 -6.45
N ILE A 67 -1.25 6.72 -5.56
CA ILE A 67 -0.36 5.85 -4.79
C ILE A 67 0.08 4.72 -5.73
N ILE A 68 1.39 4.63 -5.99
CA ILE A 68 1.94 3.65 -6.94
C ILE A 68 2.70 2.52 -6.25
N SER A 69 3.11 2.70 -5.00
CA SER A 69 3.79 1.68 -4.22
C SER A 69 3.76 2.03 -2.72
N VAL A 70 3.86 0.99 -1.89
CA VAL A 70 3.97 1.09 -0.44
C VAL A 70 5.25 0.38 0.00
N VAL A 71 6.13 1.10 0.68
CA VAL A 71 7.45 0.60 1.10
C VAL A 71 7.48 0.55 2.64
N PRO A 72 7.22 -0.62 3.25
CA PRO A 72 7.42 -0.83 4.67
C PRO A 72 8.90 -1.09 4.96
N THR A 73 9.54 -0.25 5.74
CA THR A 73 10.93 -0.45 6.22
C THR A 73 10.93 -0.68 7.73
N PRO A 74 11.90 -1.45 8.27
CA PRO A 74 12.10 -1.49 9.71
C PRO A 74 12.30 -0.08 10.26
N HIS A 75 11.72 0.21 11.42
CA HIS A 75 11.95 1.47 12.10
C HIS A 75 13.38 1.49 12.64
N GLU A 76 14.19 2.41 12.13
CA GLU A 76 15.57 2.61 12.58
C GLU A 76 15.66 3.90 13.40
N PRO A 77 15.70 3.83 14.73
CA PRO A 77 15.85 5.02 15.55
C PRO A 77 17.23 5.63 15.27
N GLN A 78 17.24 6.87 14.81
CA GLN A 78 18.43 7.67 14.46
C GLN A 78 19.49 7.74 15.58
N MET A 79 19.09 7.49 16.84
CA MET A 79 19.96 7.49 18.02
C MET A 79 20.69 6.17 18.28
N SER A 80 20.46 5.11 17.49
CA SER A 80 21.07 3.78 17.71
C SER A 80 22.59 3.72 17.44
N LEU A 81 23.14 4.76 16.81
CA LEU A 81 24.57 4.87 16.45
C LEU A 81 25.39 5.75 17.41
N LEU A 82 24.77 6.28 18.49
CA LEU A 82 25.42 7.03 19.57
C LEU A 82 25.60 6.15 20.81
#